data_AF-A0A838U503-F1
#
_entry.id   AF-A0A838U503-F1
#
_cell.length_a   1.000
_cell.length_b   1.000
_cell.length_c   1.000
_cell.angle_alpha   90.00
_cell.angle_beta   90.00
_cell.angle_gamma   90.00
#
_symmetry.space_group_name_H-M   'P 1'
#
loop_
_entity.id
_entity.type
_entity.pdbx_description
1 polymer ?
#
loop_
_entity_poly.entity_id
_entity_poly.type
_entity_poly.pdbx_seq_one_letter_code
_entity_poly.pdbx_strand_id
1 'polypeptide(L)'
;MKRARIYIRDRYRCQYCGEHRHAKDLTLDHILPKAQGGESTPHNLVSACVKCNQRKGNRTPDQARMPLLTSQKLLRLGLDHVLLCHYAENRPEWRKYLFMDEMAEEKQTLAA
;
A
#
# COMPACT_ATOMS: atom_id res chain seq x y z
N MET A 1 -0.16 6.14 -12.40
CA MET A 1 0.08 4.88 -11.66
C MET A 1 -1.25 4.16 -11.44
N LYS A 2 -1.29 2.81 -11.47
CA LYS A 2 -2.54 2.05 -11.28
C LYS A 2 -2.88 1.92 -9.78
N ARG A 3 -4.14 2.23 -9.41
CA ARG A 3 -4.67 2.16 -8.03
C ARG A 3 -4.40 0.81 -7.34
N ALA A 4 -4.46 -0.27 -8.13
CA ALA A 4 -4.21 -1.63 -7.68
C ALA A 4 -2.87 -1.80 -6.94
N ARG A 5 -1.81 -1.07 -7.33
CA ARG A 5 -0.50 -1.19 -6.68
C ARG A 5 -0.51 -0.73 -5.21
N ILE A 6 -1.27 0.33 -4.91
CA ILE A 6 -1.44 0.81 -3.53
C ILE A 6 -2.25 -0.21 -2.72
N TYR A 7 -3.31 -0.78 -3.31
CA TYR A 7 -4.12 -1.80 -2.66
C TYR A 7 -3.30 -3.08 -2.36
N ILE A 8 -2.48 -3.53 -3.30
CA ILE A 8 -1.59 -4.68 -3.10
C ILE A 8 -0.55 -4.39 -2.01
N ARG A 9 0.09 -3.21 -2.05
CA ARG A 9 1.04 -2.75 -1.03
C ARG A 9 0.43 -2.80 0.36
N ASP A 10 -0.77 -2.25 0.51
CA ASP A 10 -1.50 -2.19 1.78
C ASP A 10 -2.25 -3.49 2.10
N ARG A 11 -2.03 -4.56 1.32
CA ARG A 11 -2.64 -5.89 1.48
C ARG A 11 -4.17 -5.84 1.57
N TYR A 12 -4.80 -4.95 0.80
CA TYR A 12 -6.24 -4.73 0.81
C TYR A 12 -6.82 -4.39 2.19
N ARG A 13 -6.01 -3.77 3.06
CA ARG A 13 -6.44 -3.27 4.38
C ARG A 13 -6.60 -1.76 4.36
N CYS A 14 -7.57 -1.28 5.13
CA CYS A 14 -7.63 0.14 5.42
C CYS A 14 -6.47 0.54 6.34
N GLN A 15 -5.66 1.51 5.94
CA GLN A 15 -4.53 2.00 6.75
C GLN A 15 -4.94 2.74 8.03
N TYR A 16 -6.24 2.98 8.25
CA TYR A 16 -6.75 3.64 9.45
C TYR A 16 -7.36 2.66 10.45
N CYS A 17 -8.29 1.80 10.01
CA CYS A 17 -8.95 0.84 10.91
C CYS A 17 -8.34 -0.57 10.86
N GLY A 18 -7.42 -0.85 9.93
CA GLY A 18 -6.78 -2.15 9.77
C GLY A 18 -7.63 -3.25 9.12
N GLU A 19 -8.93 -3.01 8.95
CA GLU A 19 -9.87 -3.99 8.42
C GLU A 19 -9.58 -4.32 6.95
N HIS A 20 -9.65 -5.60 6.61
CA HIS A 20 -9.58 -6.06 5.22
C HIS A 20 -10.87 -5.75 4.49
N ARG A 21 -10.76 -5.32 3.24
CA ARG A 21 -11.92 -4.99 2.41
C ARG A 21 -11.67 -5.42 0.97
N HIS A 22 -12.74 -5.65 0.22
CA HIS A 22 -12.62 -5.86 -1.21
C HIS A 22 -12.16 -4.56 -1.90
N ALA A 23 -11.50 -4.70 -3.05
CA ALA A 23 -11.00 -3.56 -3.83
C ALA A 23 -12.07 -2.51 -4.14
N LYS A 24 -13.33 -2.95 -4.36
CA LYS A 24 -14.48 -2.08 -4.63
C LYS A 24 -14.89 -1.19 -3.45
N ASP A 25 -14.63 -1.66 -2.22
CA ASP A 25 -14.99 -0.98 -0.97
C ASP A 25 -13.82 -0.14 -0.42
N LEU A 26 -12.67 -0.18 -1.10
CA LEU A 26 -11.48 0.59 -0.81
C LEU A 26 -11.36 1.79 -1.74
N THR A 27 -10.99 2.90 -1.13
CA THR A 27 -10.66 4.16 -1.79
C THR A 27 -9.18 4.46 -1.56
N LEU A 28 -8.66 5.40 -2.35
CA LEU A 28 -7.36 5.99 -2.09
C LEU A 28 -7.57 7.29 -1.34
N ASP A 29 -6.83 7.47 -0.27
CA ASP A 29 -6.81 8.69 0.52
C ASP A 29 -5.41 9.30 0.53
N HIS A 30 -5.35 10.63 0.58
CA HIS A 30 -4.10 11.37 0.62
C HIS A 30 -3.67 11.60 2.06
N ILE A 31 -2.47 11.17 2.44
CA ILE A 31 -1.91 11.36 3.79
C ILE A 31 -1.87 12.86 4.11
N LEU A 32 -1.22 13.66 3.27
CA LEU A 32 -1.38 15.11 3.21
C LEU A 32 -2.53 15.42 2.24
N PRO A 33 -3.67 15.99 2.69
CA PRO A 33 -4.80 16.27 1.82
C PRO A 33 -4.45 17.25 0.69
N LYS A 34 -5.12 17.12 -0.47
CA LYS A 34 -4.97 18.07 -1.58
C LYS A 34 -5.23 19.52 -1.18
N ALA A 35 -6.22 19.75 -0.31
CA ALA A 35 -6.55 21.07 0.19
C ALA A 35 -5.41 21.73 0.99
N GLN A 36 -4.44 20.94 1.46
CA GLN A 36 -3.25 21.39 2.18
C GLN A 36 -1.98 21.24 1.33
N GLY A 37 -2.10 21.16 0.00
CA GLY A 37 -0.97 21.05 -0.94
C GLY A 37 -0.45 19.63 -1.18
N GLY A 38 -1.17 18.61 -0.73
CA GLY A 38 -0.76 17.22 -0.93
C GLY A 38 -0.80 16.75 -2.38
N GLU A 39 0.33 16.24 -2.87
CA GLU A 39 0.44 15.71 -4.23
C GLU A 39 -0.24 14.35 -4.37
N SER A 40 -0.68 14.00 -5.60
CA SER A 40 -1.23 12.67 -5.89
C SER A 40 -0.15 11.66 -6.23
N THR A 41 0.89 11.60 -5.40
CA THR A 41 1.99 10.65 -5.54
C THR A 41 1.71 9.37 -4.73
N PRO A 42 2.23 8.21 -5.15
CA PRO A 42 2.07 6.94 -4.42
C PRO A 42 2.56 6.98 -2.97
N HIS A 43 3.55 7.83 -2.68
CA HIS A 43 4.08 8.06 -1.35
C HIS A 43 3.08 8.79 -0.44
N ASN A 44 2.25 9.64 -1.02
CA ASN A 44 1.19 10.37 -0.32
C ASN A 44 -0.17 9.65 -0.36
N LEU A 45 -0.26 8.46 -0.96
CA LEU A 45 -1.53 7.74 -1.12
C LEU A 45 -1.55 6.47 -0.27
N VAL A 46 -2.68 6.23 0.39
CA VAL A 46 -2.95 5.03 1.19
C VAL A 46 -4.33 4.45 0.89
N SER A 47 -4.47 3.15 1.15
CA SER A 47 -5.75 2.45 1.08
C SER A 47 -6.62 2.82 2.28
N ALA A 48 -7.85 3.27 2.03
CA ALA A 48 -8.80 3.64 3.07
C ALA A 48 -10.20 3.14 2.72
N CYS A 49 -10.92 2.56 3.68
CA CYS A 49 -12.34 2.30 3.48
C CYS A 49 -13.11 3.63 3.40
N VAL A 50 -14.28 3.63 2.75
CA VAL A 50 -15.10 4.84 2.52
C VAL A 50 -15.39 5.59 3.83
N LYS A 51 -15.75 4.86 4.91
CA LYS A 51 -16.05 5.44 6.22
C LYS A 51 -14.86 6.18 6.83
N CYS A 52 -13.68 5.55 6.84
CA CYS A 52 -12.46 6.16 7.37
C CYS A 52 -12.01 7.35 6.52
N ASN A 53 -12.07 7.22 5.19
CA ASN A 53 -11.71 8.29 4.28
C ASN A 53 -12.58 9.54 4.50
N GLN A 54 -13.91 9.35 4.57
CA GLN A 54 -14.86 10.42 4.90
C GLN A 54 -14.60 11.02 6.29
N ARG A 55 -14.34 10.19 7.30
CA ARG A 55 -14.03 10.66 8.67
C ARG A 55 -12.78 11.52 8.69
N LYS A 56 -11.71 11.16 7.97
CA LYS A 56 -10.51 11.99 7.90
C LYS A 56 -10.78 13.30 7.16
N GLY A 57 -11.36 13.21 5.96
CA GLY A 57 -11.67 14.38 5.12
C GLY A 57 -10.41 15.16 4.74
N ASN A 58 -10.51 16.49 4.76
CA ASN A 58 -9.42 17.41 4.40
C ASN A 58 -8.37 17.62 5.51
N ARG A 59 -8.30 16.70 6.47
CA ARG A 59 -7.35 16.74 7.59
C ARG A 59 -6.22 15.74 7.38
N THR A 60 -5.06 16.00 7.96
CA THR A 60 -3.98 15.00 8.07
C THR A 60 -4.38 13.91 9.08
N PRO A 61 -3.75 12.71 9.04
CA PRO A 61 -3.92 11.67 10.05
C PRO A 61 -3.83 12.20 11.49
N ASP A 62 -2.86 13.06 11.76
CA ASP A 62 -2.65 13.65 13.08
C ASP A 62 -3.80 14.60 13.48
N GLN A 63 -4.21 15.49 12.57
CA GLN A 63 -5.34 16.40 12.79
C GLN A 63 -6.67 15.66 12.99
N ALA A 64 -6.86 14.52 12.32
CA ALA A 64 -8.05 13.69 12.46
C ALA A 64 -7.99 12.72 13.66
N ARG A 65 -6.83 12.61 14.34
CA ARG A 65 -6.52 11.59 15.35
C ARG A 65 -6.77 10.17 14.81
N MET A 66 -6.30 9.94 13.59
CA MET A 66 -6.43 8.68 12.85
C MET A 66 -5.04 8.24 12.41
N PRO A 67 -4.20 7.71 13.32
CA PRO A 67 -2.85 7.30 12.97
C PRO A 67 -2.88 6.21 11.89
N LEU A 68 -1.87 6.21 11.03
CA LEU A 68 -1.69 5.14 10.06
C LEU A 68 -1.24 3.87 10.79
N LEU A 69 -1.78 2.72 10.37
CA LEU A 69 -1.37 1.41 10.87
C LEU A 69 0.08 1.10 10.50
N THR A 70 0.52 1.55 9.33
CA THR A 70 1.89 1.37 8.83
C THR A 70 2.57 2.72 8.70
N SER A 71 3.82 2.83 9.18
CA SER A 71 4.58 4.07 9.07
C SER A 71 4.87 4.45 7.62
N GLN A 72 4.95 5.75 7.32
CA GLN A 72 5.18 6.23 5.95
C GLN A 72 6.49 5.68 5.33
N LYS A 73 7.53 5.47 6.16
CA LYS A 73 8.79 4.85 5.73
C LYS A 73 8.57 3.42 5.22
N LEU A 74 7.77 2.63 5.93
CA LEU A 74 7.45 1.25 5.52
C LEU A 74 6.50 1.23 4.32
N LEU A 75 5.58 2.18 4.20
CA LEU A 75 4.76 2.33 3.00
C LEU A 75 5.60 2.64 1.76
N ARG A 76 6.66 3.44 1.89
CA ARG A 76 7.59 3.71 0.79
C ARG A 76 8.31 2.43 0.35
N LEU A 77 8.93 1.72 1.30
CA LEU A 77 9.65 0.46 0.99
C LEU A 77 8.73 -0.62 0.42
N GLY A 78 7.51 -0.75 0.95
CA GLY A 78 6.53 -1.69 0.44
C GLY A 78 6.09 -1.38 -1.00
N LEU A 79 6.07 -0.10 -1.38
CA LEU A 79 5.77 0.28 -2.75
C LEU A 79 6.88 -0.13 -3.72
N ASP A 80 8.14 0.08 -3.34
CA ASP A 80 9.30 -0.32 -4.14
C ASP A 80 9.28 -1.83 -4.39
N HIS A 81 9.01 -2.61 -3.34
CA HIS A 81 8.84 -4.07 -3.46
C HIS A 81 7.75 -4.46 -4.46
N VAL A 82 6.55 -3.87 -4.37
CA VAL A 82 5.44 -4.15 -5.31
C VAL A 82 5.82 -3.80 -6.75
N LEU A 83 6.57 -2.71 -6.95
CA LEU A 83 7.04 -2.33 -8.28
C LEU A 83 8.07 -3.32 -8.83
N LEU A 84 9.04 -3.74 -8.00
CA LEU A 84 10.04 -4.73 -8.39
C LEU A 84 9.40 -6.06 -8.78
N CYS A 85 8.45 -6.58 -7.99
CA CYS A 85 7.69 -7.79 -8.35
C CYS A 85 7.02 -7.65 -9.72
N HIS A 86 6.36 -6.53 -9.96
CA HIS A 86 5.69 -6.29 -11.24
C HIS A 86 6.67 -6.16 -12.42
N TYR A 87 7.86 -5.59 -12.22
CA TYR A 87 8.88 -5.56 -13.27
C TYR A 87 9.42 -6.97 -13.55
N ALA A 88 9.62 -7.79 -12.52
CA ALA A 88 10.06 -9.18 -12.66
C ALA A 88 9.07 -10.06 -13.44
N GLU A 89 7.75 -9.83 -13.26
CA GLU A 89 6.71 -10.53 -14.04
C GLU A 89 6.83 -10.26 -15.55
N ASN A 90 7.21 -9.04 -15.93
CA ASN A 90 7.38 -8.67 -17.34
C ASN A 90 8.75 -9.08 -17.91
N ARG A 91 9.71 -9.44 -17.06
CA ARG A 91 11.07 -9.87 -17.42
C ARG A 91 11.52 -10.99 -16.47
N PRO A 92 11.08 -12.24 -16.71
CA PRO A 92 11.30 -13.34 -15.79
C PRO A 92 12.79 -13.61 -15.51
N GLU A 93 13.70 -13.24 -16.43
CA GLU A 93 15.14 -13.34 -16.25
C GLU A 93 15.70 -12.45 -15.13
N TRP A 94 14.93 -11.45 -14.66
CA TRP A 94 15.30 -10.57 -13.56
C TRP A 94 14.98 -11.15 -12.18
N ARG A 95 14.17 -12.21 -12.09
CA ARG A 95 13.71 -12.79 -10.81
C ARG A 95 14.87 -13.16 -9.87
N LYS A 96 15.93 -13.76 -10.42
CA LYS A 96 17.15 -14.15 -9.68
C LYS A 96 17.90 -12.97 -9.06
N TYR A 97 17.85 -11.79 -9.68
CA TYR A 97 18.53 -10.58 -9.17
C TYR A 97 17.69 -9.81 -8.16
N LEU A 98 16.39 -10.12 -8.08
CA LEU A 98 15.46 -9.50 -7.16
C LEU A 98 15.16 -10.41 -5.95
N PHE A 99 15.95 -11.48 -5.77
CA PHE A 99 15.82 -12.46 -4.68
C PHE A 99 14.40 -13.06 -4.57
N MET A 100 13.67 -13.15 -5.68
CA MET A 100 12.28 -13.64 -5.68
C MET A 100 12.16 -15.16 -5.73
N ASP A 101 13.21 -15.85 -6.14
CA ASP A 101 13.21 -17.31 -6.27
C ASP A 101 13.52 -17.99 -4.91
N GLU A 102 14.37 -17.40 -4.06
CA GLU A 102 14.68 -17.90 -2.71
C GLU A 102 13.47 -17.85 -1.75
N MET A 103 12.60 -16.83 -1.89
CA MET A 103 11.40 -16.68 -1.05
C MET A 103 10.29 -17.71 -1.33
N ALA A 104 10.31 -18.36 -2.51
CA ALA A 104 9.34 -19.38 -2.87
C ALA A 104 9.67 -20.73 -2.20
N GLU A 105 10.95 -21.04 -2.03
CA GLU A 105 11.45 -22.27 -1.43
C GLU A 105 11.22 -22.28 0.10
N GLU A 106 11.38 -21.15 0.79
CA GLU A 106 11.08 -21.05 2.23
C GLU A 106 9.59 -21.32 2.56
N LYS A 107 8.67 -20.90 1.68
CA LYS A 107 7.23 -21.17 1.87
C LYS A 107 6.85 -22.63 1.70
N GLN A 108 7.58 -23.39 0.88
CA GLN A 108 7.37 -24.83 0.74
C GLN A 108 7.92 -25.61 1.94
N THR A 109 8.96 -25.10 2.60
CA THR A 109 9.63 -25.81 3.71
C THR A 109 8.89 -25.63 5.05
N LEU A 110 8.13 -24.55 5.22
CA LEU A 110 7.30 -24.28 6.43
C LEU A 110 5.87 -24.87 6.36
N ALA A 111 5.51 -25.49 5.23
CA ALA A 111 4.21 -26.12 5.01
C ALA A 111 4.28 -27.66 4.92
N ALA A 112 5.45 -28.24 5.21
CA ALA A 112 5.71 -29.68 5.31
C ALA A 112 5.96 -30.04 6.78
#